data_AF-A0A1G8QW25-F1
#
_entry.id   AF-A0A1G8QW25-F1
#
_cell.length_a   1.000
_cell.length_b   1.000
_cell.length_c   1.000
_cell.angle_alpha   90.00
_cell.angle_beta   90.00
_cell.angle_gamma   90.00
#
_symmetry.space_group_name_H-M   'P 1'
#
loop_
_entity.id
_entity.type
_entity.pdbx_description
1 polymer ?
#
loop_
_entity_poly.entity_id
_entity_poly.type
_entity_poly.pdbx_seq_one_letter_code
_entity_poly.pdbx_strand_id
1 'polypeptide(L)'
;MAKKLDPKIAHTLRDDARNLEQQADSNEPYPANTKISRPNQPSRMSNVRLSEEQFAALQAEAGRRHLPVSTMARAWLLDRLDIERSAS
;
A
#
# COMPACT_ATOMS: atom_id res chain seq x y z
N MET A 1 -14.55 -17.42 -21.18
CA MET A 1 -13.91 -17.37 -22.52
C MET A 1 -13.33 -15.98 -22.70
N ALA A 2 -12.01 -15.81 -22.62
CA ALA A 2 -11.40 -14.49 -22.79
C ALA A 2 -11.57 -14.04 -24.26
N LYS A 3 -12.17 -12.87 -24.49
CA LYS A 3 -12.17 -12.23 -25.82
C LYS A 3 -10.71 -11.96 -26.19
N LYS A 4 -10.22 -12.63 -27.25
CA LYS A 4 -8.88 -12.37 -27.77
C LYS A 4 -8.85 -10.95 -28.31
N LEU A 5 -7.85 -10.18 -27.86
CA LEU A 5 -7.59 -8.83 -28.36
C LEU A 5 -7.25 -8.90 -29.85
N ASP A 6 -7.80 -7.98 -30.64
CA ASP A 6 -7.54 -7.89 -32.08
C ASP A 6 -6.02 -7.78 -32.32
N PRO A 7 -5.45 -8.56 -33.25
CA PRO A 7 -3.99 -8.63 -33.45
C PRO A 7 -3.38 -7.30 -33.87
N LYS A 8 -4.12 -6.43 -34.58
CA LYS A 8 -3.64 -5.10 -34.97
C LYS A 8 -3.59 -4.18 -33.76
N ILE A 9 -4.62 -4.21 -32.92
CA ILE A 9 -4.65 -3.44 -31.66
C ILE A 9 -3.52 -3.91 -30.73
N ALA A 10 -3.31 -5.22 -30.64
CA ALA A 10 -2.23 -5.78 -29.84
C ALA A 10 -0.85 -5.36 -30.35
N HIS A 11 -0.68 -5.18 -31.67
CA HIS A 11 0.57 -4.70 -32.25
C HIS A 11 0.79 -3.21 -31.96
N THR A 12 -0.23 -2.36 -32.20
CA THR A 12 -0.13 -0.92 -31.94
C THR A 12 0.15 -0.62 -30.47
N LEU A 13 -0.48 -1.35 -29.54
CA LEU A 13 -0.24 -1.17 -28.11
C LEU A 13 1.19 -1.58 -27.69
N ARG A 14 1.77 -2.60 -28.34
CA ARG A 14 3.15 -3.00 -28.06
C ARG A 14 4.17 -1.99 -28.57
N ASP A 15 3.92 -1.41 -29.74
CA ASP A 15 4.80 -0.39 -30.29
C ASP A 15 4.70 0.93 -29.50
N ASP A 16 3.49 1.30 -29.07
CA ASP A 16 3.26 2.43 -28.17
C ASP A 16 3.98 2.23 -26.83
N ALA A 17 3.85 1.06 -26.20
CA ALA A 17 4.58 0.72 -24.99
C ALA A 17 6.11 0.80 -25.17
N ARG A 18 6.65 0.27 -26.28
CA ARG A 18 8.09 0.33 -26.58
C ARG A 18 8.58 1.77 -26.74
N ASN A 19 7.79 2.65 -27.37
CA ASN A 19 8.13 4.05 -27.52
C ASN A 19 8.15 4.79 -26.16
N LEU A 20 7.20 4.48 -25.29
CA LEU A 20 7.16 5.03 -23.93
C LEU A 20 8.34 4.56 -23.07
N GLU A 21 8.74 3.28 -23.19
CA GLU A 21 9.92 2.74 -22.49
C GLU A 21 11.23 3.42 -22.88
N GLN A 22 11.39 3.82 -24.15
CA GLN A 22 12.58 4.56 -24.61
C GLN A 22 12.73 5.94 -23.94
N GLN A 23 11.63 6.51 -23.44
CA GLN A 23 11.59 7.83 -22.83
C GLN A 23 11.36 7.76 -21.31
N ALA A 24 11.39 6.56 -20.71
CA ALA A 24 11.09 6.36 -19.29
C ALA A 24 12.06 7.10 -18.34
N ASP A 25 13.32 7.27 -18.75
CA ASP A 25 14.37 7.98 -18.00
C ASP A 25 14.50 9.46 -18.41
N SER A 26 13.55 9.99 -19.19
CA SER A 26 13.55 11.41 -19.56
C SER A 26 13.32 12.28 -18.31
N ASN A 27 14.17 13.29 -18.12
CA ASN A 27 13.97 14.34 -17.11
C ASN A 27 12.98 15.43 -17.56
N GLU A 28 12.23 15.20 -18.63
CA GLU A 28 11.21 16.12 -19.08
C GLU A 28 10.09 16.27 -18.04
N PRO A 29 9.56 17.49 -17.85
CA PRO A 29 8.45 17.72 -16.94
C PRO A 29 7.21 16.96 -17.41
N TYR A 30 6.46 16.39 -16.46
CA TYR A 30 5.18 15.76 -16.74
C TYR A 30 4.22 16.71 -17.48
N PRO A 31 3.39 16.21 -18.41
CA PRO A 31 2.37 17.00 -19.08
C PRO A 31 1.47 17.76 -18.08
N ALA A 32 1.03 18.97 -18.44
CA ALA A 32 0.34 19.89 -17.53
C ALA A 32 -0.93 19.31 -16.84
N ASN A 33 -1.59 18.33 -17.46
CA ASN A 33 -2.80 17.69 -16.94
C ASN A 33 -2.51 16.36 -16.21
N THR A 34 -1.26 16.03 -15.92
CA THR A 34 -0.88 14.81 -15.22
C THR A 34 -1.19 14.94 -13.74
N LYS A 35 -2.15 14.15 -13.25
CA LYS A 35 -2.45 14.06 -11.82
C LYS A 35 -1.42 13.16 -11.13
N ILE A 36 -0.37 13.78 -10.58
CA ILE A 36 0.60 13.08 -9.73
C ILE A 36 -0.04 12.80 -8.38
N SER A 37 -0.23 11.53 -8.04
CA SER A 37 -0.60 11.10 -6.68
C SER A 37 0.59 10.37 -6.07
N ARG A 38 0.97 10.75 -4.86
CA ARG A 38 1.82 9.92 -4.00
C ARG A 38 0.90 9.17 -3.03
N PRO A 39 0.48 7.94 -3.36
CA PRO A 39 -0.16 7.10 -2.35
C PRO A 39 0.84 6.89 -1.20
N ASN A 40 0.35 6.91 0.05
CA ASN A 40 1.11 6.90 1.31
C ASN A 40 1.59 8.29 1.78
N GLN A 41 0.65 9.14 2.19
CA GLN A 41 0.94 10.31 3.03
C GLN A 41 1.77 9.89 4.26
N PRO A 42 2.66 10.76 4.79
CA PRO A 42 3.52 10.42 5.91
C PRO A 42 2.66 9.98 7.10
N SER A 43 2.83 8.73 7.51
CA SER A 43 2.16 8.19 8.69
C SER A 43 2.68 8.91 9.92
N ARG A 44 1.77 9.34 10.81
CA ARG A 44 2.17 9.91 12.11
C ARG A 44 2.74 8.79 12.98
N MET A 45 3.99 8.94 13.42
CA MET A 45 4.65 7.99 14.31
C MET A 45 4.25 8.27 15.76
N SER A 46 3.82 7.23 16.49
CA SER A 46 3.59 7.28 17.93
C SER A 46 4.44 6.21 18.59
N ASN A 47 5.16 6.56 19.66
CA ASN A 47 5.98 5.62 20.43
C ASN A 47 5.19 5.14 21.65
N VAL A 48 5.03 3.82 21.78
CA VAL A 48 4.39 3.18 22.92
C VAL A 48 5.44 2.43 23.73
N ARG A 49 5.50 2.68 25.04
CA ARG A 49 6.37 1.94 25.95
C ARG A 49 5.63 0.70 26.44
N LEU A 50 6.18 -0.47 26.15
CA LEU A 50 5.69 -1.76 26.61
C LEU A 50 6.74 -2.38 27.54
N SER A 51 6.29 -3.14 28.53
CA SER A 51 7.20 -4.06 29.22
C SER A 51 7.65 -5.17 28.27
N GLU A 52 8.73 -5.87 28.63
CA GLU A 52 9.24 -7.00 27.85
C GLU A 52 8.17 -8.10 27.71
N GLU A 53 7.45 -8.40 28.79
CA GLU A 53 6.34 -9.38 28.79
C GLU A 53 5.21 -8.97 27.84
N GLN A 54 4.79 -7.70 27.88
CA GLN A 54 3.74 -7.18 26.99
C GLN A 54 4.15 -7.27 25.52
N PHE A 55 5.41 -6.93 25.22
CA PHE A 55 5.93 -7.03 23.86
C PHE A 55 6.02 -8.48 23.39
N ALA A 56 6.48 -9.39 24.25
CA ALA A 56 6.55 -10.83 23.94
C ALA A 56 5.17 -11.42 23.66
N ALA A 57 4.15 -11.06 24.45
CA ALA A 57 2.78 -11.48 24.24
C ALA A 57 2.23 -11.00 22.88
N LEU A 58 2.47 -9.73 22.54
CA LEU A 58 2.08 -9.18 21.24
C LEU A 58 2.83 -9.86 20.08
N GLN A 59 4.12 -10.13 20.24
CA GLN A 59 4.94 -10.80 19.23
C GLN A 59 4.48 -12.24 18.98
N ALA A 60 4.14 -12.98 20.03
CA ALA A 60 3.64 -14.35 19.92
C ALA A 60 2.33 -14.40 19.12
N GLU A 61 1.39 -13.50 19.42
CA GLU A 61 0.10 -13.45 18.72
C GLU A 61 0.25 -12.95 17.28
N ALA A 62 1.13 -11.98 17.02
CA ALA A 62 1.49 -11.55 15.67
C ALA A 62 2.10 -12.71 14.86
N GLY A 63 2.97 -13.50 15.48
CA GLY A 63 3.58 -14.70 14.88
C GLY A 63 2.53 -15.75 14.52
N ARG A 64 1.56 -16.02 15.41
CA ARG A 64 0.44 -16.95 15.15
C ARG A 64 -0.41 -16.56 13.94
N ARG A 65 -0.55 -15.25 13.68
CA ARG A 65 -1.34 -14.72 12.55
C ARG A 65 -0.51 -14.41 11.31
N HIS A 66 0.80 -14.68 11.33
CA HIS A 66 1.73 -14.33 10.26
C HIS A 66 1.68 -12.84 9.88
N LEU A 67 1.56 -11.97 10.88
CA LEU A 67 1.52 -10.52 10.70
C LEU A 67 2.73 -9.85 11.35
N PRO A 68 3.20 -8.70 10.82
CA PRO A 68 4.13 -7.86 11.55
C PRO A 68 3.54 -7.38 12.87
N VAL A 69 4.39 -7.23 13.90
CA VAL A 69 3.99 -6.75 15.24
C VAL A 69 3.29 -5.38 15.17
N SER A 70 3.80 -4.47 14.33
CA SER A 70 3.21 -3.14 14.12
C SER A 70 1.83 -3.21 13.47
N THR A 71 1.62 -4.14 12.54
CA THR A 71 0.33 -4.38 11.89
C THR A 71 -0.69 -4.90 12.90
N MET A 72 -0.29 -5.86 13.73
CA MET A 72 -1.15 -6.40 14.80
C MET A 72 -1.53 -5.30 15.80
N ALA A 73 -0.53 -4.54 16.30
CA ALA A 73 -0.77 -3.44 17.24
C ALA A 73 -1.74 -2.40 16.68
N ARG A 74 -1.57 -2.03 15.40
CA ARG A 74 -2.46 -1.09 14.73
C ARG A 74 -3.88 -1.63 14.63
N ALA A 75 -4.05 -2.89 14.26
CA ALA A 75 -5.38 -3.51 14.13
C ALA A 75 -6.14 -3.47 15.46
N TRP A 76 -5.51 -3.95 16.54
CA TRP A 76 -6.14 -3.96 17.87
C TRP A 76 -6.43 -2.57 18.42
N LEU A 77 -5.56 -1.59 18.15
CA LEU A 77 -5.82 -0.20 18.55
C LEU A 77 -7.07 0.35 17.85
N LEU A 78 -7.22 0.11 16.54
CA LEU A 78 -8.39 0.55 15.79
C LEU A 78 -9.67 -0.17 16.23
N ASP A 79 -9.60 -1.50 16.41
CA ASP A 79 -10.74 -2.29 16.90
C ASP A 79 -11.22 -1.76 18.27
N ARG A 80 -10.29 -1.43 19.18
CA ARG A 80 -10.67 -0.85 20.48
C ARG A 80 -11.28 0.54 20.33
N LEU A 81 -10.76 1.39 19.45
CA LEU A 81 -11.30 2.73 19.21
C LEU A 81 -12.72 2.67 18.65
N ASP A 82 -13.02 1.72 17.77
CA ASP A 82 -14.36 1.55 17.21
C ASP A 82 -15.37 1.10 18.28
N ILE A 83 -14.94 0.25 19.23
CA ILE A 83 -15.75 -0.13 20.39
C ILE A 83 -16.07 1.09 21.27
N GLU A 84 -15.06 1.90 21.63
CA GLU A 84 -15.24 3.09 22.47
C GLU A 84 -16.16 4.14 21.81
N ARG A 85 -16.04 4.32 20.49
CA ARG A 85 -16.91 5.22 19.72
C ARG A 85 -18.35 4.75 19.68
N SER A 86 -18.57 3.44 19.60
CA SER A 86 -19.91 2.87 19.56
C SER A 86 -20.60 2.84 20.93
N ALA A 87 -19.81 2.96 22.01
CA ALA A 87 -20.29 2.98 23.39
C ALA A 87 -20.56 4.40 23.93
N SER A 88 -20.22 5.45 23.16
CA SER A 88 -20.46 6.87 23.46
C SER A 88 -21.69 7.39 22.73
#